data_AF-A0A7S4CI98-F1
#
_entry.id   AF-A0A7S4CI98-F1
#
_cell.length_a   1.000
_cell.length_b   1.000
_cell.length_c   1.000
_cell.angle_alpha   90.00
_cell.angle_beta   90.00
_cell.angle_gamma   90.00
#
_symmetry.space_group_name_H-M   'P 1'
#
loop_
_entity.id
_entity.type
_entity.pdbx_description
1 polymer ?
#
loop_
_entity_poly.entity_id
_entity_poly.type
_entity_poly.pdbx_seq_one_letter_code
_entity_poly.pdbx_strand_id
1 'polypeptide(L)'
;QNTHFGVWVCSTEFYLRDCAHPMQVAASGITALALKADPAQMTDHGVYKTGADGRVANLYVPGTVHVTGQKEGPETAVRGDGSVQLIAPCVYMCPATSEQLLNLHACPPLDACTYYGYDSGEWPLSVSLFVDILRACGSDVCEEEYMTLESKRCRNLTPDARQLLWKTFRKTPLFCWEA
;
A
#
# COMPACT_ATOMS: atom_id res chain seq x y z
N GLN A 1 -23.29 8.39 8.80
CA GLN A 1 -23.25 8.30 7.33
C GLN A 1 -21.87 8.79 6.90
N ASN A 2 -21.09 7.99 6.18
CA ASN A 2 -19.83 8.47 5.59
C ASN A 2 -20.18 9.45 4.48
N THR A 3 -19.98 10.74 4.72
CA THR A 3 -20.18 11.81 3.73
C THR A 3 -18.89 12.11 2.95
N HIS A 4 -17.86 11.27 3.11
CA HIS A 4 -16.55 11.46 2.51
C HIS A 4 -16.52 10.92 1.08
N PHE A 5 -16.52 11.83 0.10
CA PHE A 5 -16.24 11.50 -1.30
C PHE A 5 -14.84 10.92 -1.44
N GLY A 6 -14.58 10.02 -2.39
CA GLY A 6 -13.25 9.47 -2.63
C GLY A 6 -13.28 8.29 -3.60
N VAL A 7 -12.12 7.67 -3.79
CA VAL A 7 -11.95 6.56 -4.73
C VAL A 7 -11.72 5.26 -3.98
N TRP A 8 -12.42 4.22 -4.41
CA TRP A 8 -12.23 2.86 -3.96
C TRP A 8 -11.45 2.08 -5.01
N VAL A 9 -10.39 1.41 -4.59
CA VAL A 9 -9.59 0.51 -5.43
C VAL A 9 -9.68 -0.88 -4.83
N CYS A 10 -10.29 -1.82 -5.55
CA CYS A 10 -10.44 -3.20 -5.12
C CYS A 10 -10.01 -4.19 -6.21
N SER A 11 -9.52 -5.36 -5.80
CA SER A 11 -9.33 -6.49 -6.70
C SER A 11 -10.69 -7.04 -7.14
N THR A 12 -10.75 -7.54 -8.39
CA THR A 12 -11.92 -8.22 -8.95
C THR A 12 -12.23 -9.55 -8.26
N GLU A 13 -11.25 -10.16 -7.60
CA GLU A 13 -11.39 -11.46 -6.91
C GLU A 13 -11.71 -11.31 -5.43
N PHE A 14 -11.88 -10.07 -4.95
CA PHE A 14 -12.10 -9.82 -3.54
C PHE A 14 -13.57 -9.92 -3.16
N TYR A 15 -13.93 -11.02 -2.49
CA TYR A 15 -15.27 -11.24 -1.97
C TYR A 15 -15.30 -11.01 -0.46
N LEU A 16 -15.84 -9.87 -0.03
CA LEU A 16 -16.26 -9.68 1.35
C LEU A 16 -17.59 -10.38 1.58
N ARG A 17 -17.63 -11.30 2.54
CA ARG A 17 -18.87 -11.82 3.09
C ARG A 17 -19.04 -11.24 4.49
N ASP A 18 -20.24 -10.77 4.80
CA ASP A 18 -20.65 -10.31 6.13
C ASP A 18 -19.84 -9.17 6.75
N CYS A 19 -19.79 -8.01 6.09
CA CYS A 19 -19.45 -6.76 6.79
C CYS A 19 -20.65 -6.33 7.64
N ALA A 20 -20.67 -6.76 8.91
CA ALA A 20 -21.72 -6.38 9.86
C ALA A 20 -21.80 -4.86 10.11
N HIS A 21 -20.72 -4.13 9.79
CA HIS A 21 -20.61 -2.69 9.99
C HIS A 21 -20.07 -2.01 8.72
N PRO A 22 -20.56 -0.78 8.41
CA PRO A 22 -20.01 -0.01 7.31
C PRO A 22 -18.56 0.38 7.62
N MET A 23 -17.66 0.25 6.64
CA MET A 23 -16.29 0.70 6.81
C MET A 23 -16.25 2.18 7.18
N GLN A 24 -15.52 2.52 8.24
CA GLN A 24 -15.23 3.90 8.59
C GLN A 24 -13.96 4.33 7.88
N VAL A 25 -14.10 5.23 6.91
CA VAL A 25 -12.97 5.75 6.14
C VAL A 25 -12.44 7.04 6.76
N ALA A 26 -11.12 7.20 6.77
CA ALA A 26 -10.48 8.41 7.25
C ALA A 26 -10.79 9.61 6.35
N ALA A 27 -10.91 10.80 6.94
CA ALA A 27 -11.14 12.03 6.20
C ALA A 27 -9.93 12.46 5.33
N SER A 28 -8.74 11.92 5.62
CA SER A 28 -7.50 12.21 4.89
C SER A 28 -6.68 10.95 4.64
N GLY A 29 -5.93 10.96 3.53
CA GLY A 29 -5.04 9.88 3.15
C GLY A 29 -5.75 8.63 2.62
N ILE A 30 -5.27 7.48 3.06
CA ILE A 30 -5.69 6.16 2.60
C ILE A 30 -6.23 5.37 3.78
N THR A 31 -7.38 4.72 3.60
CA THR A 31 -7.90 3.70 4.51
C THR A 31 -7.84 2.36 3.80
N ALA A 32 -6.96 1.49 4.25
CA ALA A 32 -6.87 0.13 3.74
C ALA A 32 -7.77 -0.81 4.55
N LEU A 33 -8.32 -1.80 3.86
CA LEU A 33 -9.05 -2.87 4.50
C LEU A 33 -8.07 -3.91 5.06
N ALA A 34 -8.34 -4.36 6.27
CA ALA A 34 -7.60 -5.44 6.92
C ALA A 34 -8.53 -6.53 7.43
N LEU A 35 -8.03 -7.77 7.47
CA LEU A 35 -8.73 -8.91 8.08
C LEU A 35 -7.96 -9.36 9.32
N LYS A 36 -8.66 -9.52 10.44
CA LYS A 36 -8.07 -10.13 11.63
C LYS A 36 -7.79 -11.61 11.36
N ALA A 37 -6.56 -12.07 11.60
CA ALA A 37 -6.20 -13.47 11.41
C ALA A 37 -5.14 -13.96 12.42
N ASP A 38 -4.90 -15.27 12.39
CA ASP A 38 -3.82 -15.93 13.12
C ASP A 38 -2.45 -15.64 12.47
N PRO A 39 -1.37 -15.43 13.26
CA PRO A 39 -0.02 -15.20 12.74
C PRO A 39 0.50 -16.27 11.77
N ALA A 40 -0.01 -17.51 11.84
CA ALA A 40 0.34 -18.56 10.90
C ALA A 40 0.00 -18.22 9.43
N GLN A 41 -0.88 -17.23 9.19
CA GLN A 41 -1.26 -16.79 7.84
C GLN A 41 -0.25 -15.82 7.20
N MET A 42 0.73 -15.31 7.95
CA MET A 42 1.73 -14.34 7.45
C MET A 42 2.69 -14.92 6.40
N THR A 43 2.76 -16.24 6.27
CA THR A 43 3.60 -16.92 5.26
C THR A 43 3.05 -16.73 3.85
N ASP A 44 1.72 -16.70 3.73
CA ASP A 44 1.01 -16.71 2.45
C ASP A 44 0.36 -15.37 2.14
N HIS A 45 0.14 -14.54 3.15
CA HIS A 45 -0.53 -13.25 3.04
C HIS A 45 0.35 -12.10 3.52
N GLY A 46 0.15 -10.94 2.92
CA GLY A 46 0.75 -9.72 3.44
C GLY A 46 0.04 -9.26 4.71
N VAL A 47 0.77 -8.52 5.56
CA VAL A 47 0.25 -7.98 6.82
C VAL A 47 0.61 -6.51 7.00
N TYR A 48 -0.26 -5.79 7.72
CA TYR A 48 -0.01 -4.46 8.21
C TYR A 48 0.58 -4.52 9.63
N LYS A 49 1.62 -3.72 9.88
CA LYS A 49 2.08 -3.34 11.22
C LYS A 49 1.45 -1.99 11.55
N THR A 50 0.55 -1.96 12.52
CA THR A 50 -0.14 -0.73 12.95
C THR A 50 0.56 -0.14 14.17
N GLY A 51 0.90 1.15 14.11
CA GLY A 51 1.53 1.90 15.18
C GLY A 51 0.55 2.27 16.29
N ALA A 52 1.08 2.81 17.40
CA ALA A 52 0.28 3.20 18.56
C ALA A 52 -0.73 4.33 18.29
N ASP A 53 -0.51 5.13 17.24
CA ASP A 53 -1.39 6.21 16.80
C ASP A 53 -2.49 5.74 15.83
N GLY A 54 -2.58 4.42 15.59
CA GLY A 54 -3.55 3.82 14.67
C GLY A 54 -3.18 3.93 13.19
N ARG A 55 -2.02 4.51 12.85
CA ARG A 55 -1.51 4.56 11.48
C ARG A 55 -0.75 3.29 11.17
N VAL A 56 -0.71 2.93 9.88
CA VAL A 56 0.14 1.84 9.41
C VAL A 56 1.59 2.30 9.47
N ALA A 57 2.36 1.60 10.29
CA ALA A 57 3.78 1.83 10.49
C ALA A 57 4.61 1.14 9.40
N ASN A 58 4.26 -0.09 9.05
CA ASN A 58 4.91 -0.85 7.97
C ASN A 58 3.94 -1.87 7.36
N LEU A 59 4.32 -2.46 6.22
CA LEU A 59 3.63 -3.56 5.58
C LEU A 59 4.65 -4.63 5.24
N TYR A 60 4.30 -5.89 5.46
CA TYR A 60 5.12 -7.04 5.07
C TYR A 60 4.38 -7.81 4.00
N VAL A 61 4.98 -8.03 2.84
CA VAL A 61 4.35 -8.75 1.72
C VAL A 61 5.23 -9.95 1.38
N PRO A 62 4.70 -11.19 1.40
CA PRO A 62 5.48 -12.37 1.05
C PRO A 62 6.22 -12.22 -0.29
N GLY A 63 7.50 -12.57 -0.29
CA GLY A 63 8.37 -12.45 -1.45
C GLY A 63 8.96 -11.05 -1.70
N THR A 64 8.87 -10.13 -0.73
CA THR A 64 9.72 -8.92 -0.71
C THR A 64 11.04 -9.20 0.00
N VAL A 65 12.14 -8.78 -0.60
CA VAL A 65 13.49 -8.89 -0.03
C VAL A 65 14.03 -7.49 0.24
N HIS A 66 14.62 -7.33 1.42
CA HIS A 66 15.27 -6.09 1.86
C HIS A 66 16.78 -6.26 1.73
N VAL A 67 17.38 -5.53 0.81
CA VAL A 67 18.83 -5.63 0.53
C VAL A 67 19.65 -4.98 1.67
N THR A 68 19.10 -3.97 2.33
CA THR A 68 19.67 -3.40 3.55
C THR A 68 19.11 -4.13 4.77
N GLY A 69 19.98 -4.83 5.50
CA GLY A 69 19.65 -5.72 6.62
C GLY A 69 18.51 -5.22 7.51
N GLN A 70 17.31 -5.75 7.27
CA GLN A 70 16.15 -5.50 8.11
C GLN A 70 16.43 -6.01 9.52
N LYS A 71 16.16 -5.14 10.51
CA LYS A 71 16.23 -5.53 11.92
C LYS A 71 14.95 -6.21 12.42
N GLU A 72 13.85 -6.08 11.68
CA GLU A 72 12.51 -6.50 12.12
C GLU A 72 11.72 -7.12 10.95
N GLY A 73 11.21 -8.34 11.14
CA GLY A 73 10.38 -9.06 10.19
C GLY A 73 8.87 -8.96 10.49
N PRO A 74 8.05 -9.75 9.79
CA PRO A 74 6.58 -9.74 9.93
C PRO A 74 6.11 -10.09 11.35
N GLU A 75 6.92 -10.77 12.16
CA GLU A 75 6.63 -11.06 13.57
C GLU A 75 6.37 -9.81 14.41
N THR A 76 6.90 -8.66 14.01
CA THR A 76 6.64 -7.38 14.68
C THR A 76 5.26 -6.79 14.42
N ALA A 77 4.51 -7.38 13.47
CA ALA A 77 3.11 -7.03 13.19
C ALA A 77 2.11 -7.78 14.10
N VAL A 78 2.57 -8.73 14.92
CA VAL A 78 1.71 -9.43 15.88
C VAL A 78 1.26 -8.46 16.97
N ARG A 79 -0.06 -8.34 17.13
CA ARG A 79 -0.70 -7.42 18.07
C ARG A 79 -0.70 -8.01 19.48
N GLY A 80 -0.98 -7.16 20.48
CA GLY A 80 -1.03 -7.56 21.89
C GLY A 80 -2.09 -8.63 22.21
N ASP A 81 -3.09 -8.82 21.35
CA ASP A 81 -4.08 -9.90 21.46
C ASP A 81 -3.68 -11.19 20.73
N GLY A 82 -2.46 -11.26 20.19
CA GLY A 82 -1.93 -12.41 19.46
C GLY A 82 -2.36 -12.50 18.00
N SER A 83 -3.17 -11.55 17.50
CA SER A 83 -3.63 -11.53 16.10
C SER A 83 -2.75 -10.69 15.18
N VAL A 84 -2.98 -10.83 13.88
CA VAL A 84 -2.38 -9.97 12.83
C VAL A 84 -3.46 -9.37 11.94
N GLN A 85 -3.12 -8.29 11.26
CA GLN A 85 -3.98 -7.62 10.28
C GLN A 85 -3.53 -7.97 8.86
N LEU A 86 -4.22 -8.92 8.22
CA LEU A 86 -3.93 -9.31 6.84
C LEU A 86 -4.32 -8.21 5.85
N ILE A 87 -3.52 -8.08 4.80
CA ILE A 87 -3.81 -7.22 3.65
C ILE A 87 -5.01 -7.79 2.89
N ALA A 88 -6.13 -7.08 2.94
CA ALA A 88 -7.21 -7.27 1.98
C ALA A 88 -6.97 -6.36 0.76
N PRO A 89 -7.24 -6.84 -0.46
CA PRO A 89 -7.03 -6.07 -1.68
C PRO A 89 -8.14 -5.04 -1.93
N CYS A 90 -8.40 -4.17 -0.95
CA CYS A 90 -9.38 -3.08 -1.02
C CYS A 90 -8.85 -1.87 -0.24
N VAL A 91 -8.80 -0.71 -0.88
CA VAL A 91 -8.41 0.55 -0.24
C VAL A 91 -9.35 1.67 -0.66
N TYR A 92 -9.60 2.58 0.27
CA TYR A 92 -10.21 3.88 0.01
C TYR A 92 -9.14 4.96 0.03
N MET A 93 -9.21 5.89 -0.91
CA MET A 93 -8.39 7.10 -0.96
C MET A 93 -9.29 8.32 -0.86
N CYS A 94 -8.93 9.27 0.00
CA CYS A 94 -9.62 10.56 0.06
C CYS A 94 -9.36 11.37 -1.22
N PRO A 95 -10.17 12.41 -1.53
CA PRO A 95 -10.08 13.14 -2.80
C PRO A 95 -8.69 13.69 -3.08
N ALA A 96 -8.05 14.32 -2.08
CA ALA A 96 -6.70 14.87 -2.22
C ALA A 96 -5.67 13.79 -2.58
N THR A 97 -5.76 12.60 -1.99
CA THR A 97 -4.86 11.48 -2.30
C THR A 97 -5.17 10.84 -3.65
N SER A 98 -6.45 10.78 -4.03
CA SER A 98 -6.86 10.35 -5.37
C SER A 98 -6.33 11.28 -6.46
N GLU A 99 -6.40 12.60 -6.24
CA GLU A 99 -5.82 13.61 -7.14
C GLU A 99 -4.30 13.48 -7.23
N GLN A 100 -3.61 13.27 -6.10
CA GLN A 100 -2.17 13.00 -6.09
C GLN A 100 -1.80 11.78 -6.95
N LEU A 101 -2.51 10.67 -6.77
CA LEU A 101 -2.30 9.47 -7.56
C LEU A 101 -2.57 9.74 -9.04
N LEU A 102 -3.66 10.43 -9.35
CA LEU A 102 -4.02 10.77 -10.73
C LEU A 102 -2.93 11.62 -11.37
N ASN A 103 -2.40 12.63 -10.70
CA ASN A 103 -1.37 13.53 -11.25
C ASN A 103 -0.10 12.81 -11.73
N LEU A 104 0.19 11.63 -11.21
CA LEU A 104 1.35 10.82 -11.65
C LEU A 104 1.26 10.39 -13.12
N HIS A 105 0.06 10.39 -13.73
CA HIS A 105 -0.10 10.06 -15.15
C HIS A 105 0.65 11.01 -16.11
N ALA A 106 1.02 12.20 -15.64
CA ALA A 106 1.73 13.21 -16.42
C ALA A 106 3.18 13.41 -15.94
N CYS A 107 3.70 12.53 -15.08
CA CYS A 107 5.01 12.67 -14.49
C CYS A 107 5.93 11.53 -14.95
N PRO A 108 7.04 11.84 -15.65
CA PRO A 108 8.06 10.84 -15.94
C PRO A 108 8.61 10.18 -14.68
N PRO A 109 8.85 8.86 -14.70
CA PRO A 109 8.62 7.91 -15.80
C PRO A 109 7.24 7.19 -15.72
N LEU A 110 6.30 7.66 -14.90
CA LEU A 110 4.98 7.04 -14.72
C LEU A 110 3.97 7.40 -15.81
N ASP A 111 4.25 8.44 -16.60
CA ASP A 111 3.51 8.77 -17.83
C ASP A 111 3.63 7.69 -18.92
N ALA A 112 4.69 6.87 -18.88
CA ALA A 112 4.83 5.65 -19.67
C ALA A 112 3.70 4.63 -19.44
N CYS A 113 3.00 4.70 -18.30
CA CYS A 113 1.86 3.83 -17.99
C CYS A 113 0.53 4.32 -18.57
N THR A 114 0.53 5.42 -19.32
CA THR A 114 -0.66 5.94 -20.00
C THR A 114 -0.80 5.37 -21.40
N TYR A 115 -2.00 5.45 -21.98
CA TYR A 115 -2.22 5.14 -23.39
C TYR A 115 -1.30 5.97 -24.31
N TYR A 116 -1.03 7.23 -23.95
CA TYR A 116 -0.14 8.10 -24.73
C TYR A 116 1.33 7.64 -24.67
N GLY A 117 1.82 7.29 -23.48
CA GLY A 117 3.18 6.74 -23.33
C GLY A 117 3.36 5.44 -24.11
N TYR A 118 2.38 4.54 -24.01
CA TYR A 118 2.39 3.28 -24.75
C TYR A 118 2.39 3.48 -26.28
N ASP A 119 1.50 4.34 -26.80
CA ASP A 119 1.44 4.67 -28.24
C ASP A 119 2.71 5.36 -28.75
N SER A 120 3.43 6.06 -27.85
CA SER A 120 4.71 6.70 -28.15
C SER A 120 5.89 5.72 -28.13
N GLY A 121 5.65 4.43 -27.85
CA GLY A 121 6.67 3.37 -27.83
C GLY A 121 7.39 3.20 -26.49
N GLU A 122 6.90 3.82 -25.41
CA GLU A 122 7.44 3.60 -24.07
C GLU A 122 6.97 2.25 -23.49
N TRP A 123 7.74 1.71 -22.55
CA TRP A 123 7.37 0.48 -21.84
C TRP A 123 6.71 0.79 -20.49
N PRO A 124 5.42 0.45 -20.29
CA PRO A 124 4.76 0.62 -19.00
C PRO A 124 5.50 -0.02 -17.83
N LEU A 125 5.50 0.70 -16.71
CA LEU A 125 6.09 0.26 -15.45
C LEU A 125 5.07 -0.55 -14.62
N SER A 126 5.52 -1.65 -14.03
CA SER A 126 4.73 -2.48 -13.11
C SER A 126 4.74 -1.86 -11.72
N VAL A 127 3.76 -0.99 -11.44
CA VAL A 127 3.55 -0.38 -10.12
C VAL A 127 2.57 -1.23 -9.29
N SER A 128 3.01 -1.67 -8.12
CA SER A 128 2.19 -2.36 -7.14
C SER A 128 1.55 -1.38 -6.16
N LEU A 129 0.22 -1.45 -6.01
CA LEU A 129 -0.50 -0.66 -5.00
C LEU A 129 0.06 -0.90 -3.58
N PHE A 130 0.25 -2.15 -3.18
CA PHE A 130 0.68 -2.47 -1.81
C PHE A 130 2.16 -2.25 -1.60
N VAL A 131 3.00 -2.70 -2.54
CA VAL A 131 4.46 -2.71 -2.38
C VAL A 131 5.05 -1.33 -2.67
N ASP A 132 4.56 -0.63 -3.69
CA ASP A 132 5.16 0.64 -4.11
C ASP A 132 4.41 1.86 -3.56
N ILE A 133 3.07 1.85 -3.50
CA ILE A 133 2.31 3.02 -3.02
C ILE A 133 2.06 2.96 -1.50
N LEU A 134 1.41 1.91 -0.99
CA LEU A 134 1.05 1.85 0.44
C LEU A 134 2.29 1.76 1.34
N ARG A 135 3.33 1.02 0.94
CA ARG A 135 4.59 0.95 1.69
C ARG A 135 5.27 2.31 1.84
N ALA A 136 5.21 3.16 0.82
CA ALA A 136 5.77 4.51 0.93
C ALA A 136 5.11 5.34 2.05
N CYS A 137 3.84 5.03 2.40
CA CYS A 137 3.10 5.73 3.45
C CYS A 137 3.52 5.30 4.88
N GLY A 138 4.20 4.16 5.04
CA GLY A 138 4.52 3.58 6.35
C GLY A 138 5.42 4.49 7.19
N SER A 139 5.08 4.73 8.47
CA SER A 139 5.88 5.59 9.34
C SER A 139 7.27 5.03 9.65
N ASP A 140 7.40 3.71 9.78
CA ASP A 140 8.64 3.00 10.15
C ASP A 140 9.52 2.68 8.93
N VAL A 141 9.06 2.99 7.72
CA VAL A 141 9.83 2.78 6.49
C VAL A 141 10.75 3.99 6.28
N CYS A 142 12.06 3.74 6.09
CA CYS A 142 13.01 4.76 5.66
C CYS A 142 13.20 4.73 4.13
N GLU A 143 13.71 5.83 3.58
CA GLU A 143 13.88 5.97 2.13
C GLU A 143 14.87 4.94 1.59
N GLU A 144 15.96 4.68 2.32
CA GLU A 144 16.99 3.72 1.91
C GLU A 144 16.43 2.29 1.80
N GLU A 145 15.61 1.87 2.77
CA GLU A 145 14.94 0.56 2.74
C GLU A 145 13.93 0.48 1.60
N TYR A 146 13.15 1.55 1.40
CA TYR A 146 12.15 1.60 0.35
C TYR A 146 12.81 1.55 -1.04
N MET A 147 13.88 2.33 -1.25
CA MET A 147 14.59 2.43 -2.53
C MET A 147 15.27 1.11 -2.93
N THR A 148 15.72 0.31 -1.96
CA THR A 148 16.40 -0.97 -2.20
C THR A 148 15.45 -2.18 -2.21
N LEU A 149 14.13 -1.95 -2.18
CA LEU A 149 13.13 -3.01 -2.13
C LEU A 149 13.15 -3.87 -3.40
N GLU A 150 13.31 -5.17 -3.24
CA GLU A 150 13.14 -6.13 -4.33
C GLU A 150 11.85 -6.92 -4.14
N SER A 151 11.04 -7.01 -5.18
CA SER A 151 9.82 -7.82 -5.17
C SER A 151 9.58 -8.40 -6.55
N LYS A 152 9.24 -9.70 -6.60
CA LYS A 152 8.75 -10.33 -7.85
C LYS A 152 7.49 -9.65 -8.41
N ARG A 153 6.81 -8.84 -7.60
CA ARG A 153 5.61 -8.07 -7.97
C ARG A 153 5.94 -6.72 -8.64
N CYS A 154 7.20 -6.28 -8.60
CA CYS A 154 7.66 -4.97 -9.10
C CYS A 154 8.79 -5.16 -10.12
N ARG A 155 8.50 -5.89 -11.21
CA ARG A 155 9.54 -6.48 -12.10
C ARG A 155 10.38 -5.47 -12.89
N ASN A 156 9.89 -4.26 -13.11
CA ASN A 156 10.55 -3.24 -13.93
C ASN A 156 10.38 -1.82 -13.39
N LEU A 157 10.05 -1.64 -12.11
CA LEU A 157 9.95 -0.29 -11.55
C LEU A 157 11.34 0.33 -11.46
N THR A 158 11.54 1.48 -12.11
CA THR A 158 12.85 2.16 -12.12
C THR A 158 13.10 2.89 -10.80
N PRO A 159 14.38 3.16 -10.44
CA PRO A 159 14.71 3.98 -9.27
C PRO A 159 14.03 5.35 -9.28
N ASP A 160 13.94 6.01 -10.45
CA ASP A 160 13.30 7.32 -10.58
C ASP A 160 11.79 7.25 -10.32
N ALA A 161 11.12 6.21 -10.85
CA ALA A 161 9.70 5.96 -10.56
C ALA A 161 9.47 5.75 -9.06
N ARG A 162 10.33 4.95 -8.44
CA ARG A 162 10.26 4.68 -7.00
C ARG A 162 10.48 5.94 -6.18
N GLN A 163 11.47 6.76 -6.54
CA GLN A 163 11.70 8.03 -5.86
C GLN A 163 10.51 9.00 -6.01
N LEU A 164 9.87 9.03 -7.18
CA LEU A 164 8.66 9.83 -7.40
C LEU A 164 7.51 9.35 -6.51
N LEU A 165 7.28 8.03 -6.40
CA LEU A 165 6.27 7.44 -5.52
C LEU A 165 6.55 7.76 -4.05
N TRP A 166 7.81 7.62 -3.61
CA TRP A 166 8.24 8.00 -2.26
C TRP A 166 7.90 9.45 -1.95
N LYS A 167 8.36 10.40 -2.78
CA LYS A 167 8.11 11.83 -2.58
C LYS A 167 6.61 12.16 -2.54
N THR A 168 5.82 11.47 -3.36
CA THR A 168 4.38 11.70 -3.48
C THR A 168 3.62 11.20 -2.25
N PHE A 169 3.90 9.97 -1.80
CA PHE A 169 3.07 9.30 -0.80
C PHE A 169 3.65 9.27 0.61
N ARG A 170 4.93 9.64 0.83
CA ARG A 170 5.57 9.52 2.15
C ARG A 170 4.86 10.24 3.29
N LYS A 171 4.21 11.36 2.96
CA LYS A 171 3.46 12.19 3.92
C LYS A 171 1.97 11.83 3.99
N THR A 172 1.50 10.93 3.13
CA THR A 172 0.11 10.51 3.08
C THR A 172 -0.17 9.56 4.26
N PRO A 173 -1.14 9.88 5.13
CA PRO A 173 -1.50 8.96 6.21
C PRO A 173 -2.14 7.70 5.65
N LEU A 174 -1.73 6.55 6.18
CA LEU A 174 -2.31 5.25 5.90
C LEU A 174 -2.90 4.68 7.19
N PHE A 175 -4.15 4.26 7.13
CA PHE A 175 -4.89 3.63 8.23
C PHE A 175 -5.39 2.26 7.80
N CYS A 176 -5.68 1.41 8.78
CA CYS A 176 -6.40 0.15 8.56
C CYS A 176 -7.78 0.21 9.19
N TRP A 177 -8.79 -0.20 8.43
CA TRP A 177 -10.08 -0.59 8.99
C TRP A 177 -10.19 -2.11 8.95
N GLU A 178 -10.47 -2.70 10.11
CA GLU A 178 -10.58 -4.14 10.29
C GLU A 178 -12.05 -4.57 10.09
N ALA A 179 -12.26 -5.52 9.19
CA ALA A 179 -13.58 -6.10 8.90
C ALA A 179 -13.95 -7.23 9.87
#